data_AF-A0AAN9XY73-F1
#
_entry.id   AF-A0AAN9XY73-F1
#
_cell.length_a   1.000
_cell.length_b   1.000
_cell.length_c   1.000
_cell.angle_alpha   90.00
_cell.angle_beta   90.00
_cell.angle_gamma   90.00
#
_symmetry.space_group_name_H-M   'P 1'
#
loop_
_entity.id
_entity.type
_entity.pdbx_description
1 polymer ?
#
loop_
_entity_poly.entity_id
_entity_poly.type
_entity_poly.pdbx_seq_one_letter_code
_entity_poly.pdbx_strand_id
1 'polypeptide(L)'
;MTVDYLPLASGNVRNFSISSEIIGNLSMKNIVNPETNSENGMPYAIATLDGTLMLVKDEEIIWSVQVDQQLFALSKMDITGDGNDKLIICSWEGHTYILDQNQHIVRFQTEEPVSGFCAGNYWLGPQNTAVPCLIYVTFTKKILVYYDVNFTDITVKNLLQLIQEDPESNVSELFHEKTANYDKKEIRKFIRWCCYGNHNLRSELNC
;
A
#
# COMPACT_ATOMS: atom_id res chain seq x y z
N MET A 1 -36.30 -12.53 6.35
CA MET A 1 -34.89 -12.10 6.20
C MET A 1 -34.46 -11.63 7.59
N THR A 2 -33.85 -12.53 8.35
CA THR A 2 -33.36 -12.25 9.71
C THR A 2 -32.05 -11.48 9.57
N VAL A 3 -31.97 -10.32 10.22
CA VAL A 3 -30.72 -9.56 10.29
C VAL A 3 -29.86 -10.27 11.32
N ASP A 4 -28.84 -10.98 10.86
CA ASP A 4 -27.88 -11.62 11.73
C ASP A 4 -26.92 -10.55 12.25
N TYR A 5 -27.06 -10.23 13.54
CA TYR A 5 -26.18 -9.30 14.23
C TYR A 5 -24.96 -10.09 14.71
N LEU A 6 -23.83 -9.95 14.02
CA LEU A 6 -22.54 -10.43 14.52
C LEU A 6 -21.87 -9.30 15.33
N PRO A 7 -21.89 -9.36 16.67
CA PRO A 7 -21.08 -8.46 17.46
C PRO A 7 -19.61 -8.82 17.27
N LEU A 8 -18.83 -7.94 16.67
CA LEU A 8 -17.37 -8.04 16.74
C LEU A 8 -16.98 -8.07 18.21
N ALA A 9 -16.40 -9.17 18.68
CA ALA A 9 -16.00 -9.39 20.06
C ALA A 9 -14.86 -8.45 20.47
N SER A 10 -15.18 -7.18 20.66
CA SER A 10 -14.28 -6.17 21.21
C SER A 10 -15.12 -5.18 22.00
N GLY A 11 -15.17 -5.39 23.32
CA GLY A 11 -15.87 -4.50 24.27
C GLY A 11 -15.31 -3.07 24.35
N ASN A 12 -14.48 -2.66 23.38
CA ASN A 12 -13.81 -1.35 23.30
C ASN A 12 -14.04 -0.62 21.98
N VAL A 13 -14.84 -1.15 21.03
CA VAL A 13 -15.13 -0.42 19.78
C VAL A 13 -16.22 0.63 20.02
N ARG A 14 -15.72 1.80 20.43
CA ARG A 14 -16.07 3.18 20.02
C ARG A 14 -17.48 3.41 19.44
N ASN A 15 -18.18 4.37 20.06
CA ASN A 15 -19.44 5.03 19.66
C ASN A 15 -20.25 4.37 18.53
N PHE A 16 -21.30 3.64 18.92
CA PHE A 16 -22.30 3.03 18.01
C PHE A 16 -22.97 4.00 17.02
N SER A 17 -22.89 5.31 17.26
CA SER A 17 -23.46 6.34 16.39
C SER A 17 -22.54 6.77 15.26
N ILE A 18 -21.31 6.25 15.18
CA ILE A 18 -20.33 6.66 14.17
C ILE A 18 -20.56 5.92 12.86
N SER A 19 -20.65 6.68 11.77
CA SER A 19 -20.71 6.12 10.42
C SER A 19 -19.44 5.33 10.10
N SER A 20 -19.62 4.14 9.55
CA SER A 20 -18.55 3.22 9.22
C SER A 20 -18.77 2.67 7.82
N GLU A 21 -17.68 2.48 7.09
CA GLU A 21 -17.66 1.79 5.80
C GLU A 21 -16.90 0.48 5.94
N ILE A 22 -17.40 -0.58 5.30
CA ILE A 22 -16.85 -1.92 5.38
C ILE A 22 -16.61 -2.44 3.97
N ILE A 23 -15.42 -2.96 3.71
CA ILE A 23 -15.08 -3.59 2.44
C ILE A 23 -14.57 -5.01 2.67
N GLY A 24 -15.26 -5.98 2.09
CA GLY A 24 -14.94 -7.40 2.24
C GLY A 24 -14.24 -8.01 1.04
N ASN A 25 -13.97 -9.31 1.15
CA ASN A 25 -13.39 -10.14 0.10
C ASN A 25 -12.03 -9.60 -0.38
N LEU A 26 -11.15 -9.24 0.56
CA LEU A 26 -9.81 -8.74 0.25
C LEU A 26 -8.93 -9.88 -0.26
N SER A 27 -8.40 -9.72 -1.47
CA SER A 27 -7.58 -10.73 -2.13
C SER A 27 -6.20 -10.84 -1.47
N MET A 28 -5.80 -12.07 -1.15
CA MET A 28 -4.54 -12.43 -0.50
C MET A 28 -3.90 -13.64 -1.20
N LYS A 29 -2.97 -13.40 -2.12
CA LYS A 29 -2.22 -14.49 -2.76
C LYS A 29 -1.18 -15.14 -1.85
N ASN A 30 -0.64 -14.39 -0.88
CA ASN A 30 0.48 -14.85 -0.05
C ASN A 30 0.08 -15.64 1.21
N ILE A 31 -1.22 -15.86 1.48
CA ILE A 31 -1.69 -16.57 2.68
C ILE A 31 -2.32 -17.92 2.35
N VAL A 32 -2.59 -18.24 1.08
CA VAL A 32 -3.21 -19.51 0.70
C VAL A 32 -2.14 -20.44 0.15
N ASN A 33 -1.54 -21.25 1.03
CA ASN A 33 -0.99 -22.53 0.59
C ASN A 33 -2.18 -23.36 0.04
N PRO A 34 -2.15 -23.80 -1.22
CA PRO A 34 -3.25 -24.55 -1.83
C PRO A 34 -3.48 -25.95 -1.20
N GLU A 35 -2.68 -26.34 -0.22
CA GLU A 35 -2.73 -27.65 0.44
C GLU A 35 -3.45 -27.66 1.80
N THR A 36 -3.78 -26.48 2.36
CA THR A 36 -4.62 -26.41 3.56
C THR A 36 -6.05 -26.06 3.18
N ASN A 37 -6.90 -27.08 3.10
CA ASN A 37 -8.36 -26.97 3.15
C ASN A 37 -8.81 -26.36 4.49
N SER A 38 -8.43 -25.13 4.79
CA SER A 38 -9.00 -24.38 5.90
C SER A 38 -10.12 -23.50 5.34
N GLU A 39 -11.33 -23.67 5.84
CA GLU A 39 -12.51 -22.83 5.64
C GLU A 39 -12.30 -21.41 6.24
N ASN A 40 -11.15 -20.78 6.00
CA ASN A 40 -10.82 -19.48 6.53
C ASN A 40 -11.53 -18.41 5.69
N GLY A 41 -12.26 -17.52 6.37
CA GLY A 41 -12.95 -16.42 5.73
C GLY A 41 -11.97 -15.44 5.06
N MET A 42 -12.44 -14.80 3.99
CA MET A 42 -11.69 -13.71 3.38
C MET A 42 -11.69 -12.50 4.32
N PRO A 43 -10.56 -11.80 4.49
CA PRO A 43 -10.51 -10.63 5.35
C PRO A 43 -11.41 -9.50 4.82
N TYR A 44 -11.80 -8.64 5.74
CA TYR A 44 -12.52 -7.40 5.47
C TYR A 44 -11.92 -6.26 6.26
N ALA A 45 -12.02 -5.07 5.72
CA ALA A 45 -11.56 -3.85 6.36
C ALA A 45 -12.72 -2.95 6.75
N ILE A 46 -12.52 -2.19 7.81
CA ILE A 46 -13.47 -1.22 8.34
C ILE A 46 -12.76 0.13 8.42
N ALA A 47 -13.41 1.17 7.94
CA ALA A 47 -13.01 2.56 8.13
C ALA A 47 -14.15 3.32 8.80
N THR A 48 -13.86 4.04 9.87
CA THR A 48 -14.85 4.80 10.62
C THR A 48 -14.63 6.30 10.44
N LEU A 49 -15.71 7.08 10.55
CA LEU A 49 -15.66 8.54 10.39
C LEU A 49 -14.75 9.24 11.41
N ASP A 50 -14.51 8.63 12.57
CA ASP A 50 -13.60 9.16 13.59
C ASP A 50 -12.12 8.82 13.35
N GLY A 51 -11.78 8.21 12.22
CA GLY A 51 -10.39 7.93 11.86
C GLY A 51 -9.88 6.55 12.31
N THR A 52 -10.75 5.62 12.69
CA THR A 52 -10.33 4.24 12.99
C THR A 52 -10.28 3.43 11.68
N LEU A 53 -9.16 2.77 11.43
CA LEU A 53 -8.95 1.79 10.36
C LEU A 53 -8.71 0.42 10.98
N MET A 54 -9.37 -0.61 10.48
CA MET A 54 -9.24 -1.96 10.99
C MET A 54 -9.20 -2.96 9.85
N LEU A 55 -8.39 -4.01 10.02
CA LEU A 55 -8.45 -5.22 9.21
C LEU A 55 -8.87 -6.38 10.11
N VAL A 56 -9.90 -7.10 9.71
CA VAL A 56 -10.49 -8.18 10.48
C VAL A 56 -10.55 -9.44 9.61
N LYS A 57 -10.28 -10.59 10.22
CA LYS A 57 -10.43 -11.90 9.59
C LYS A 57 -10.90 -12.88 10.65
N ASP A 58 -11.89 -13.71 10.31
CA ASP A 58 -12.42 -14.74 11.21
C ASP A 58 -12.77 -14.19 12.60
N GLU A 59 -13.40 -13.01 12.63
CA GLU A 59 -13.77 -12.23 13.84
C GLU A 59 -12.60 -11.69 14.67
N GLU A 60 -11.35 -11.95 14.28
CA GLU A 60 -10.16 -11.43 14.92
C GLU A 60 -9.65 -10.16 14.22
N ILE A 61 -9.33 -9.14 15.02
CA ILE A 61 -8.70 -7.92 14.53
C ILE A 61 -7.23 -8.22 14.25
N ILE A 62 -6.84 -8.24 12.98
CA ILE A 62 -5.45 -8.43 12.55
C ILE A 62 -4.64 -7.19 12.95
N TRP A 63 -5.15 -6.01 12.63
CA TRP A 63 -4.57 -4.74 13.05
C TRP A 63 -5.63 -3.64 13.13
N SER A 64 -5.31 -2.62 13.92
CA SER A 64 -6.12 -1.41 14.07
C SER A 64 -5.21 -0.19 14.14
N VAL A 65 -5.55 0.85 13.36
CA VAL A 65 -4.82 2.11 13.29
C VAL A 65 -5.79 3.26 13.52
N GLN A 66 -5.37 4.22 14.34
CA GLN A 66 -6.08 5.49 14.49
C GLN A 66 -5.35 6.57 13.70
N VAL A 67 -6.08 7.28 12.85
CA VAL A 67 -5.59 8.49 12.17
C VAL A 67 -6.30 9.73 12.70
N ASP A 68 -5.65 10.88 12.55
CA ASP A 68 -6.14 12.17 13.06
C ASP A 68 -7.11 12.87 12.09
N GLN A 69 -7.73 12.13 11.18
CA GLN A 69 -8.51 12.67 10.06
C GLN A 69 -9.84 11.94 9.95
N GLN A 70 -10.90 12.66 9.56
CA GLN A 70 -12.21 12.06 9.36
C GLN A 70 -12.27 11.33 8.02
N LEU A 71 -12.49 10.02 8.06
CA LEU A 71 -12.50 9.14 6.89
C LEU A 71 -13.92 8.96 6.37
N PHE A 72 -14.11 9.03 5.05
CA PHE A 72 -15.47 8.99 4.49
C PHE A 72 -15.64 8.08 3.28
N ALA A 73 -14.54 7.60 2.71
CA ALA A 73 -14.56 6.71 1.57
C ALA A 73 -13.49 5.64 1.73
N LEU A 74 -13.85 4.38 1.49
CA LEU A 74 -13.02 3.19 1.56
C LEU A 74 -13.17 2.42 0.25
N SER A 75 -12.06 2.09 -0.39
CA SER A 75 -12.01 1.32 -1.62
C SER A 75 -10.91 0.27 -1.52
N LYS A 76 -10.99 -0.79 -2.33
CA LYS A 76 -9.95 -1.80 -2.44
C LYS A 76 -9.49 -1.89 -3.89
N MET A 77 -8.18 -2.04 -4.09
CA MET A 77 -7.60 -2.20 -5.42
C MET A 77 -6.19 -2.78 -5.32
N ASP A 78 -5.82 -3.64 -6.25
CA ASP A 78 -4.43 -4.05 -6.43
C ASP A 78 -3.66 -2.97 -7.19
N ILE A 79 -3.08 -2.05 -6.44
CA ILE A 79 -2.29 -0.92 -6.96
C ILE A 79 -0.81 -1.27 -7.17
N THR A 80 -0.39 -2.45 -6.72
CA THR A 80 0.98 -2.95 -6.81
C THR A 80 1.17 -4.00 -7.90
N GLY A 81 0.07 -4.56 -8.43
CA GLY A 81 0.09 -5.64 -9.42
C GLY A 81 0.53 -7.00 -8.85
N ASP A 82 0.62 -7.13 -7.53
CA ASP A 82 1.05 -8.35 -6.84
C ASP A 82 -0.13 -9.33 -6.59
N GLY A 83 -1.34 -8.93 -6.96
CA GLY A 83 -2.58 -9.65 -6.73
C GLY A 83 -3.11 -9.58 -5.29
N ASN A 84 -2.50 -8.75 -4.44
CA ASN A 84 -3.00 -8.50 -3.08
C ASN A 84 -3.72 -7.15 -3.06
N ASP A 85 -4.98 -7.15 -2.63
CA ASP A 85 -5.76 -5.91 -2.54
C ASP A 85 -5.16 -4.97 -1.50
N LYS A 86 -5.03 -3.70 -1.88
CA LYS A 86 -4.64 -2.59 -1.00
C LYS A 86 -5.88 -1.77 -0.68
N LEU A 87 -5.94 -1.29 0.55
CA LEU A 87 -7.03 -0.43 1.01
C LEU A 87 -6.70 1.01 0.67
N ILE A 88 -7.64 1.72 0.08
CA ILE A 88 -7.50 3.12 -0.30
C ILE A 88 -8.60 3.89 0.42
N ILE A 89 -8.20 4.73 1.37
CA ILE A 89 -9.13 5.46 2.22
C ILE A 89 -8.91 6.96 2.06
N CYS A 90 -9.99 7.70 1.85
CA CYS A 90 -9.94 9.15 1.70
C CYS A 90 -10.62 9.87 2.86
N SER A 91 -10.04 11.01 3.23
CA SER A 91 -10.54 11.96 4.21
C SER A 91 -11.10 13.22 3.55
N TRP A 92 -12.03 13.89 4.23
CA TRP A 92 -12.59 15.18 3.84
C TRP A 92 -11.53 16.26 3.59
N GLU A 93 -10.40 16.21 4.31
CA GLU A 93 -9.30 17.16 4.15
C GLU A 93 -8.37 16.85 2.97
N GLY A 94 -8.71 15.83 2.16
CA GLY A 94 -7.89 15.44 1.01
C GLY A 94 -6.80 14.41 1.31
N HIS A 95 -6.72 13.93 2.55
CA HIS A 95 -5.77 12.88 2.94
C HIS A 95 -6.22 11.54 2.40
N THR A 96 -5.35 10.91 1.61
CA THR A 96 -5.54 9.54 1.12
C THR A 96 -4.53 8.62 1.79
N TYR A 97 -5.02 7.56 2.41
CA TYR A 97 -4.23 6.51 3.03
C TYR A 97 -4.32 5.25 2.17
N ILE A 98 -3.17 4.73 1.77
CA ILE A 98 -3.06 3.46 1.05
C ILE A 98 -2.40 2.47 2.00
N LEU A 99 -3.14 1.43 2.38
CA LEU A 99 -2.67 0.43 3.32
C LEU A 99 -2.58 -0.95 2.66
N ASP A 100 -1.52 -1.66 3.02
CA ASP A 100 -1.46 -3.09 2.79
C ASP A 100 -2.02 -3.88 3.98
N GLN A 101 -2.01 -5.19 3.84
CA GLN A 101 -2.50 -6.10 4.86
C GLN A 101 -1.53 -6.25 6.04
N ASN A 102 -0.29 -5.82 5.87
CA ASN A 102 0.75 -5.81 6.89
C ASN A 102 0.83 -4.46 7.64
N GLN A 103 -0.19 -3.60 7.48
CA GLN A 103 -0.29 -2.29 8.14
C GLN A 103 0.77 -1.27 7.68
N HIS A 104 1.40 -1.47 6.52
CA HIS A 104 2.22 -0.43 5.90
C HIS A 104 1.32 0.64 5.30
N ILE A 105 1.68 1.91 5.49
CA ILE A 105 0.84 3.05 5.12
C ILE A 105 1.61 3.99 4.21
N VAL A 106 1.07 4.27 3.04
CA VAL A 106 1.45 5.40 2.20
C VAL A 106 0.38 6.48 2.35
N ARG A 107 0.82 7.71 2.62
CA ARG A 107 -0.07 8.87 2.74
C ARG A 107 0.17 9.80 1.56
N PHE A 108 -0.91 10.13 0.88
CA PHE A 108 -0.96 11.15 -0.16
C PHE A 108 -1.90 12.27 0.30
N GLN A 109 -1.62 13.51 -0.08
CA GLN A 109 -2.42 14.67 0.30
C GLN A 109 -2.72 15.52 -0.93
N THR A 110 -4.00 15.78 -1.18
CA THR A 110 -4.41 16.79 -2.16
C THR A 110 -4.28 18.19 -1.59
N GLU A 111 -4.11 19.19 -2.45
CA GLU A 111 -4.00 20.60 -2.03
C GLU A 111 -5.33 21.18 -1.51
N GLU A 112 -6.45 20.54 -1.85
CA GLU A 112 -7.79 21.01 -1.54
C GLU A 112 -8.61 19.93 -0.81
N PRO A 113 -9.54 20.32 0.07
CA PRO A 113 -10.53 19.43 0.65
C PRO A 113 -11.44 18.79 -0.40
N VAL A 114 -11.86 17.57 -0.12
CA VAL A 114 -12.53 16.67 -1.06
C VAL A 114 -13.95 16.41 -0.57
N SER A 115 -14.93 16.57 -1.46
CA SER A 115 -16.34 16.28 -1.20
C SER A 115 -16.79 14.90 -1.69
N GLY A 116 -15.98 14.26 -2.54
CA GLY A 116 -16.26 12.93 -3.07
C GLY A 116 -14.99 12.25 -3.54
N PHE A 117 -14.90 10.94 -3.34
CA PHE A 117 -13.73 10.15 -3.71
C PHE A 117 -14.17 8.82 -4.30
N CYS A 118 -13.43 8.35 -5.31
CA CYS A 118 -13.57 7.01 -5.85
C CYS A 118 -12.21 6.49 -6.30
N ALA A 119 -11.92 5.22 -6.01
CA ALA A 119 -10.74 4.53 -6.52
C ALA A 119 -11.16 3.23 -7.18
N GLY A 120 -10.52 2.90 -8.29
CA GLY A 120 -10.83 1.68 -9.04
C GLY A 120 -10.08 1.60 -10.36
N ASN A 121 -10.30 0.49 -11.07
CA ASN A 121 -9.73 0.27 -12.39
C ASN A 121 -10.67 0.82 -13.46
N TYR A 122 -10.20 1.80 -14.23
CA TYR A 122 -10.96 2.44 -15.30
C TYR A 122 -10.27 2.25 -16.63
N TRP A 123 -11.03 2.14 -17.72
CA TRP A 123 -10.51 2.06 -19.07
C TRP A 123 -10.86 3.32 -19.86
N LEU A 124 -9.99 3.70 -20.79
CA LEU A 124 -10.22 4.83 -21.68
C LEU A 124 -10.07 4.34 -23.13
N GLY A 125 -11.21 4.05 -23.76
CA GLY A 125 -11.29 3.57 -25.14
C GLY A 125 -11.36 2.05 -25.32
N PRO A 126 -11.63 1.57 -26.55
CA PRO A 126 -11.98 0.17 -26.83
C PRO A 126 -10.81 -0.84 -26.82
N GLN A 127 -9.56 -0.37 -26.80
CA GLN A 127 -8.37 -1.23 -26.82
C GLN A 127 -7.50 -1.12 -25.55
N ASN A 128 -7.90 -0.32 -24.56
CA ASN A 128 -7.11 -0.14 -23.35
C ASN A 128 -7.48 -1.15 -22.26
N THR A 129 -6.46 -1.63 -21.56
CA THR A 129 -6.61 -2.32 -20.29
C THR A 129 -7.12 -1.35 -19.23
N ALA A 130 -7.89 -1.85 -18.28
CA ALA A 130 -8.29 -1.04 -17.14
C ALA A 130 -7.05 -0.75 -16.29
N VAL A 131 -6.86 0.52 -15.92
CA VAL A 131 -5.74 1.00 -15.10
C VAL A 131 -6.24 1.58 -13.78
N PRO A 132 -5.45 1.50 -12.71
CA PRO A 132 -5.83 2.06 -11.42
C PRO A 132 -5.88 3.59 -11.48
N CYS A 133 -7.02 4.16 -11.09
CA CYS A 133 -7.19 5.61 -10.99
C CYS A 133 -7.72 6.01 -9.62
N LEU A 134 -7.30 7.20 -9.18
CA LEU A 134 -7.87 7.90 -8.03
C LEU A 134 -8.62 9.13 -8.53
N ILE A 135 -9.90 9.23 -8.21
CA ILE A 135 -10.79 10.30 -8.65
C ILE A 135 -11.26 11.07 -7.43
N TYR A 136 -10.94 12.36 -7.42
CA TYR A 136 -11.33 13.30 -6.37
C TYR A 136 -12.29 14.34 -6.92
N VAL A 137 -13.35 14.62 -6.17
CA VAL A 137 -14.24 15.76 -6.40
C VAL A 137 -14.02 16.74 -5.27
N THR A 138 -13.59 17.96 -5.57
CA THR A 138 -13.30 18.98 -4.55
C THR A 138 -14.51 19.87 -4.27
N PHE A 139 -14.53 20.51 -3.09
CA PHE A 139 -15.55 21.52 -2.77
C PHE A 139 -15.47 22.77 -3.68
N THR A 140 -14.34 22.97 -4.37
CA THR A 140 -14.15 24.04 -5.36
C THR A 140 -14.69 23.67 -6.75
N LYS A 141 -15.41 22.56 -6.88
CA LYS A 141 -16.01 22.05 -8.13
C LYS A 141 -14.97 21.61 -9.17
N LYS A 142 -13.80 21.16 -8.73
CA LYS A 142 -12.79 20.52 -9.59
C LYS A 142 -12.91 19.00 -9.48
N ILE A 143 -12.66 18.32 -10.59
CA ILE A 143 -12.47 16.87 -10.62
C ILE A 143 -11.00 16.62 -10.90
N LEU A 144 -10.30 15.99 -9.95
CA LEU A 144 -8.91 15.59 -10.11
C LEU A 144 -8.87 14.10 -10.41
N VAL A 145 -8.23 13.74 -11.51
CA VAL A 145 -8.04 12.34 -11.91
C VAL A 145 -6.55 12.06 -11.91
N TYR A 146 -6.11 11.21 -10.98
CA TYR A 146 -4.79 10.61 -11.03
C TYR A 146 -4.92 9.32 -11.82
N TYR A 147 -4.31 9.31 -13.00
CA TYR A 147 -4.38 8.21 -13.97
C TYR A 147 -3.18 7.28 -13.81
N ASP A 148 -3.43 5.97 -13.93
CA ASP A 148 -2.41 4.92 -13.92
C ASP A 148 -1.49 4.97 -12.69
N VAL A 149 -2.12 5.09 -11.52
CA VAL A 149 -1.42 5.15 -10.23
C VAL A 149 -0.95 3.76 -9.85
N ASN A 150 0.33 3.47 -10.06
CA ASN A 150 0.93 2.19 -9.68
C ASN A 150 2.07 2.42 -8.68
N PHE A 151 2.18 1.51 -7.70
CA PHE A 151 3.30 1.46 -6.77
C PHE A 151 4.14 0.22 -7.05
N THR A 152 5.47 0.39 -7.12
CA THR A 152 6.37 -0.77 -7.15
C THR A 152 6.34 -1.52 -5.81
N ASP A 153 6.29 -0.76 -4.73
CA ASP A 153 6.19 -1.28 -3.37
C ASP A 153 5.51 -0.23 -2.47
N ILE A 154 4.83 -0.68 -1.43
CA ILE A 154 4.27 0.18 -0.38
C ILE A 154 5.34 0.46 0.68
N THR A 155 6.28 -0.45 0.84
CA THR A 155 7.37 -0.34 1.81
C THR A 155 8.55 0.41 1.21
N VAL A 156 9.17 1.27 2.01
CA VAL A 156 10.43 1.89 1.64
C VAL A 156 11.54 0.90 1.92
N LYS A 157 12.14 0.37 0.85
CA LYS A 157 13.28 -0.52 0.94
C LYS A 157 14.57 0.27 0.86
N ASN A 158 15.48 0.00 1.79
CA ASN A 158 16.84 0.49 1.67
C ASN A 158 17.59 -0.31 0.59
N LEU A 159 18.66 0.25 0.04
CA LEU A 159 19.45 -0.39 -1.00
C LEU A 159 19.93 -1.80 -0.59
N LEU A 160 20.26 -2.02 0.69
CA LEU A 160 20.70 -3.33 1.17
C LEU A 160 19.58 -4.37 1.12
N GLN A 161 18.34 -3.97 1.43
CA GLN A 161 17.17 -4.84 1.33
C GLN A 161 16.88 -5.21 -0.12
N LEU A 162 16.98 -4.25 -1.04
CA LEU A 162 16.82 -4.51 -2.48
C LEU A 162 17.86 -5.52 -3.00
N ILE A 163 19.12 -5.39 -2.58
CA ILE A 163 20.20 -6.32 -2.96
C ILE A 163 19.97 -7.72 -2.36
N GLN A 164 19.35 -7.82 -1.18
CA GLN A 164 19.08 -9.11 -0.53
C GLN A 164 17.88 -9.84 -1.14
N GLU A 165 16.88 -9.12 -1.62
CA GLU A 165 15.64 -9.67 -2.17
C GLU A 165 15.77 -10.11 -3.64
N ASP A 166 16.72 -9.54 -4.39
CA ASP A 166 16.98 -9.89 -5.78
C ASP A 166 18.35 -10.60 -5.95
N PRO A 167 18.42 -11.91 -5.66
CA PRO A 167 19.65 -12.69 -5.82
C PRO A 167 20.05 -12.89 -7.29
N GLU A 168 19.15 -12.72 -8.26
CA GLU A 168 19.40 -12.91 -9.70
C GLU A 168 19.90 -11.64 -10.39
N SER A 169 19.69 -10.46 -9.81
CA SER A 169 20.40 -9.27 -10.26
C SER A 169 21.91 -9.49 -10.09
N ASN A 170 22.68 -9.41 -11.18
CA ASN A 170 24.16 -9.50 -11.20
C ASN A 170 24.88 -8.56 -10.20
N VAL A 171 24.15 -7.73 -9.47
CA VAL A 171 24.61 -6.97 -8.33
C VAL A 171 25.05 -7.91 -7.20
N SER A 172 24.31 -8.99 -6.95
CA SER A 172 24.69 -10.03 -5.98
C SER A 172 26.00 -10.71 -6.38
N GLU A 173 26.27 -10.95 -7.66
CA GLU A 173 27.56 -11.46 -8.18
C GLU A 173 28.69 -10.43 -8.07
N LEU A 174 28.42 -9.16 -8.40
CA LEU A 174 29.39 -8.05 -8.24
C LEU A 174 29.79 -7.84 -6.77
N PHE A 175 28.85 -8.11 -5.87
CA PHE A 175 29.12 -8.21 -4.45
C PHE A 175 29.82 -9.54 -4.14
N HIS A 176 29.27 -10.72 -4.44
CA HIS A 176 29.79 -12.04 -4.05
C HIS A 176 31.21 -12.33 -4.52
N GLU A 177 31.62 -11.89 -5.72
CA GLU A 177 33.00 -12.02 -6.20
C GLU A 177 34.00 -11.22 -5.33
N LYS A 178 33.51 -10.25 -4.56
CA LYS A 178 34.29 -9.41 -3.61
C LYS A 178 33.81 -9.41 -2.15
N THR A 179 32.66 -9.97 -1.77
CA THR A 179 32.02 -9.78 -0.45
C THR A 179 31.92 -11.01 0.43
N ALA A 180 32.51 -12.15 0.04
CA ALA A 180 32.56 -13.32 0.93
C ALA A 180 33.26 -13.06 2.29
N ASN A 181 33.94 -11.91 2.48
CA ASN A 181 34.73 -11.63 3.67
C ASN A 181 34.75 -10.17 4.16
N TYR A 182 33.77 -9.33 3.80
CA TYR A 182 33.77 -7.91 4.20
C TYR A 182 32.82 -7.57 5.35
N ASP A 183 33.36 -6.85 6.34
CA ASP A 183 32.63 -6.24 7.45
C ASP A 183 31.51 -5.31 6.93
N LYS A 184 30.34 -5.28 7.59
CA LYS A 184 29.19 -4.39 7.26
C LYS A 184 29.61 -2.92 7.11
N LYS A 185 30.73 -2.51 7.73
CA LYS A 185 31.33 -1.18 7.58
C LYS A 185 31.87 -0.90 6.18
N GLU A 186 32.48 -1.87 5.52
CA GLU A 186 33.09 -1.70 4.20
C GLU A 186 32.03 -1.67 3.09
N ILE A 187 30.97 -2.47 3.22
CA ILE A 187 29.78 -2.37 2.34
C ILE A 187 29.15 -0.98 2.45
N ARG A 188 29.03 -0.44 3.67
CA ARG A 188 28.52 0.94 3.88
C ARG A 188 29.42 1.99 3.25
N LYS A 189 30.75 1.85 3.32
CA LYS A 189 31.69 2.77 2.63
C LYS A 189 31.55 2.70 1.12
N PHE A 190 31.41 1.49 0.57
CA PHE A 190 31.23 1.29 -0.86
C PHE A 190 29.92 1.90 -1.36
N ILE A 191 28.80 1.64 -0.69
CA ILE A 191 27.51 2.27 -1.00
C ILE A 191 27.61 3.79 -0.91
N ARG A 192 28.28 4.31 0.12
CA ARG A 192 28.51 5.74 0.26
C ARG A 192 29.33 6.31 -0.91
N TRP A 193 30.33 5.57 -1.39
CA TRP A 193 31.11 5.96 -2.57
C TRP A 193 30.27 5.88 -3.86
N CYS A 194 29.42 4.88 -4.06
CA CYS A 194 28.55 4.80 -5.24
C CYS A 194 27.53 5.95 -5.27
N CYS A 195 26.85 6.22 -4.15
CA CYS A 195 25.77 7.20 -4.10
C CYS A 195 26.25 8.66 -3.96
N TYR A 196 27.39 8.88 -3.33
CA TYR A 196 27.88 10.23 -2.98
C TYR A 196 29.33 10.49 -3.41
N GLY A 197 29.98 9.53 -4.05
CA GLY A 197 31.30 9.72 -4.64
C GLY A 197 31.21 10.60 -5.88
N ASN A 198 32.21 11.46 -6.06
CA ASN A 198 32.27 12.32 -7.23
C ASN A 198 32.83 11.51 -8.41
N HIS A 199 31.93 10.88 -9.17
CA HIS A 199 32.28 10.11 -10.36
C HIS A 199 32.52 11.06 -11.52
N ASN A 200 33.69 11.71 -11.54
CA ASN A 200 34.10 12.50 -12.69
C ASN A 200 34.26 11.56 -13.90
N LEU A 201 33.21 11.42 -14.70
CA LEU A 201 33.21 10.81 -16.02
C LEU A 201 33.96 11.74 -16.99
N ARG A 202 35.29 11.85 -16.85
CA ARG A 202 36.18 12.50 -17.82
C ARG A 202 37.64 12.21 -17.49
N SER A 203 38.16 11.07 -17.95
CA SER A 203 39.59 10.92 -18.33
C SER A 203 39.94 9.55 -18.93
N GLU A 204 39.12 8.94 -19.79
CA GLU A 204 39.58 7.81 -20.62
C GLU A 204 39.03 7.91 -22.05
N LEU A 205 39.42 8.99 -22.74
CA LEU A 205 39.50 9.07 -24.20
C LEU A 205 40.68 10.01 -24.48
N ASN A 206 41.89 9.44 -24.44
CA ASN A 206 43.10 9.91 -25.12
C ASN A 206 44.26 8.98 -24.76
N CYS A 207 44.41 7.90 -25.54
CA CYS A 207 45.68 7.32 -25.97
C CYS A 207 45.40 6.62 -27.30
#